data_AF-A0AAJ6NQ31-F1
#
_entry.id   AF-A0AAJ6NQ31-F1
#
_cell.length_a   1.000
_cell.length_b   1.000
_cell.length_c   1.000
_cell.angle_alpha   90.00
_cell.angle_beta   90.00
_cell.angle_gamma   90.00
#
_symmetry.space_group_name_H-M   'P 1'
#
loop_
_entity.id
_entity.type
_entity.pdbx_description
1 polymer ?
#
loop_
_entity_poly.entity_id
_entity_poly.type
_entity_poly.pdbx_seq_one_letter_code
_entity_poly.pdbx_strand_id
1 'polypeptide(L)'
;MKKFTCFMIVGVVLSISAPAFAESRAVNISIGSIGGSLDNAALRTIRKVIGFAVGTGTVDKFIVYSPRVGSPIPIEGGLSACAEAGFGTSNRKFNAFIQELRSINPKPGTFYNIELIASCK
;
A
#
# COMPACT_ATOMS: atom_id res chain seq x y z
N MET A 1 28.83 11.61 65.91
CA MET A 1 29.04 10.58 64.87
C MET A 1 28.33 11.04 63.60
N LYS A 2 29.08 11.24 62.51
CA LYS A 2 28.59 11.78 61.22
C LYS A 2 28.46 10.66 60.20
N LYS A 3 27.57 10.91 59.22
CA LYS A 3 27.43 10.35 57.86
C LYS A 3 26.23 9.41 57.67
N PHE A 4 25.09 10.01 57.33
CA PHE A 4 24.02 9.34 56.60
C PHE A 4 24.33 9.45 55.11
N THR A 5 24.63 8.32 54.49
CA THR A 5 24.95 8.21 53.06
C THR A 5 23.64 8.11 52.27
N CYS A 6 23.39 9.07 51.40
CA CYS A 6 22.23 9.13 50.51
C CYS A 6 22.51 8.31 49.24
N PHE A 7 21.84 7.18 49.06
CA PHE A 7 21.90 6.41 47.81
C PHE A 7 20.83 6.94 46.84
N MET A 8 21.23 7.84 45.94
CA MET A 8 20.45 8.19 44.75
C MET A 8 20.61 7.09 43.72
N ILE A 9 19.63 6.20 43.60
CA ILE A 9 19.53 5.27 42.46
C ILE A 9 18.77 6.00 41.36
N VAL A 10 19.52 6.58 40.43
CA VAL A 10 19.03 7.09 39.15
C VAL A 10 18.65 5.86 38.30
N GLY A 11 17.37 5.48 38.36
CA GLY A 11 16.82 4.45 37.49
C GLY A 11 16.66 4.98 36.08
N VAL A 12 17.66 4.74 35.23
CA VAL A 12 17.53 4.90 33.77
C VAL A 12 16.52 3.86 33.29
N VAL A 13 15.26 4.28 33.12
CA VAL A 13 14.30 3.51 32.34
C VAL A 13 14.74 3.65 30.88
N LEU A 14 15.49 2.65 30.41
CA LEU A 14 15.73 2.43 29.00
C LEU A 14 14.37 2.25 28.34
N SER A 15 13.91 3.31 27.69
CA SER A 15 12.81 3.29 26.74
C SER A 15 13.12 2.23 25.70
N ILE A 16 12.57 1.03 25.88
CA ILE A 16 12.51 0.00 24.84
C ILE A 16 11.51 0.55 23.82
N SER A 17 11.98 1.48 22.99
CA SER A 17 11.36 1.75 21.70
C SER A 17 11.59 0.49 20.88
N ALA A 18 10.69 -0.48 21.00
CA ALA A 18 10.58 -1.52 19.99
C ALA A 18 10.59 -0.77 18.65
N PRO A 19 11.44 -1.13 17.67
CA PRO A 19 11.33 -0.55 16.36
C PRO A 19 9.88 -0.76 15.95
N ALA A 20 9.14 0.34 15.76
CA ALA A 20 7.88 0.27 15.08
C ALA A 20 8.24 -0.26 13.71
N PHE A 21 8.15 -1.59 13.53
CA PHE A 21 8.27 -2.21 12.23
C PHE A 21 7.34 -1.41 11.35
N ALA A 22 7.90 -0.77 10.32
CA ALA A 22 7.13 0.01 9.39
C ALA A 22 6.12 -0.95 8.76
N GLU A 23 4.92 -0.96 9.31
CA GLU A 23 3.84 -1.79 8.85
C GLU A 23 3.65 -1.44 7.37
N SER A 24 3.65 -2.44 6.49
CA SER A 24 3.44 -2.21 5.07
C SER A 24 2.00 -1.78 4.86
N ARG A 25 1.75 -0.49 5.06
CA ARG A 25 0.44 0.15 5.03
C ARG A 25 0.07 0.56 3.61
N ALA A 26 0.88 0.26 2.61
CA ALA A 26 0.61 0.62 1.23
C ALA A 26 0.96 -0.50 0.25
N VAL A 27 0.41 -0.38 -0.95
CA VAL A 27 0.62 -1.31 -2.04
C VAL A 27 0.76 -0.58 -3.36
N ASN A 28 1.86 -0.86 -4.06
CA ASN A 28 2.05 -0.48 -5.46
C ASN A 28 1.29 -1.46 -6.35
N ILE A 29 0.57 -0.92 -7.32
CA ILE A 29 -0.28 -1.63 -8.26
C ILE A 29 0.18 -1.24 -9.66
N SER A 30 0.65 -2.21 -10.44
CA SER A 30 1.01 -1.97 -11.83
C SER A 30 0.37 -3.02 -12.75
N ILE A 31 -0.30 -2.55 -13.80
CA ILE A 31 -0.85 -3.36 -14.89
C ILE A 31 -0.54 -2.69 -16.22
N GLY A 32 -0.10 -3.47 -17.19
CA GLY A 32 0.20 -3.01 -18.54
C GLY A 32 0.38 -4.17 -19.50
N SER A 33 0.63 -3.86 -20.77
CA SER A 33 0.82 -4.88 -21.80
C SER A 33 2.29 -5.28 -21.95
N ILE A 34 2.54 -6.46 -22.52
CA ILE A 34 3.84 -6.90 -22.99
C ILE A 34 3.71 -7.14 -24.50
N GLY A 35 3.72 -6.07 -25.30
CA GLY A 35 3.70 -6.15 -26.76
C GLY A 35 2.39 -6.65 -27.39
N GLY A 36 1.28 -6.61 -26.65
CA GLY A 36 -0.06 -7.00 -27.11
C GLY A 36 -1.14 -5.98 -26.72
N SER A 37 -2.41 -6.38 -26.82
CA SER A 37 -3.51 -5.56 -26.27
C SER A 37 -3.63 -5.78 -24.76
N LEU A 38 -3.76 -4.68 -24.02
CA LEU A 38 -4.03 -4.73 -22.59
C LEU A 38 -5.37 -5.40 -22.28
N ASP A 39 -5.39 -6.24 -21.25
CA ASP A 39 -6.64 -6.77 -20.72
C ASP A 39 -7.48 -5.67 -20.03
N ASN A 40 -8.31 -5.00 -20.83
CA ASN A 40 -9.21 -3.95 -20.37
C ASN A 40 -10.23 -4.44 -19.33
N ALA A 41 -10.57 -5.73 -19.33
CA ALA A 41 -11.49 -6.29 -18.34
C ALA A 41 -10.80 -6.42 -16.96
N ALA A 42 -9.55 -6.87 -16.94
CA ALA A 42 -8.73 -6.88 -15.73
C ALA A 42 -8.53 -5.45 -15.20
N LEU A 43 -8.14 -4.50 -16.06
CA LEU A 43 -7.97 -3.09 -15.67
C LEU A 43 -9.25 -2.50 -15.07
N ARG A 44 -10.42 -2.77 -15.67
CA ARG A 44 -11.71 -2.30 -15.14
C ARG A 44 -12.02 -2.92 -13.78
N THR A 45 -11.68 -4.19 -13.58
CA THR A 45 -11.87 -4.90 -12.30
C THR A 45 -10.98 -4.30 -11.22
N ILE A 46 -9.69 -4.08 -11.51
CA ILE A 46 -8.76 -3.40 -10.60
C ILE A 46 -9.31 -2.04 -10.17
N ARG A 47 -9.79 -1.22 -11.11
CA ARG A 47 -10.39 0.08 -10.80
C ARG A 47 -11.63 -0.02 -9.91
N LYS A 48 -12.46 -1.05 -10.08
CA LYS A 48 -13.64 -1.28 -9.22
C LYS A 48 -13.23 -1.69 -7.80
N VAL A 49 -12.29 -2.62 -7.66
CA VAL A 49 -11.78 -3.05 -6.35
C VAL A 49 -11.18 -1.86 -5.58
N ILE A 50 -10.35 -1.05 -6.25
CA ILE A 50 -9.80 0.18 -5.67
C ILE A 50 -10.91 1.17 -5.30
N GLY A 51 -11.85 1.44 -6.21
CA GLY A 51 -12.94 2.39 -5.96
C GLY A 51 -13.83 1.97 -4.79
N PHE A 52 -14.11 0.68 -4.65
CA PHE A 52 -14.82 0.14 -3.50
C PHE A 52 -14.02 0.34 -2.20
N ALA A 53 -12.73 0.00 -2.20
CA ALA A 53 -11.86 0.17 -1.03
C ALA A 53 -11.73 1.63 -0.59
N VAL A 54 -11.70 2.58 -1.53
CA VAL A 54 -11.77 4.02 -1.24
C VAL A 54 -13.14 4.39 -0.65
N GLY A 55 -14.24 3.95 -1.28
CA GLY A 55 -15.59 4.23 -0.82
C GLY A 55 -15.92 3.66 0.58
N THR A 56 -15.27 2.57 0.99
CA THR A 56 -15.43 1.97 2.32
C THR A 56 -14.40 2.45 3.35
N GLY A 57 -13.51 3.37 2.99
CA GLY A 57 -12.43 3.86 3.87
C GLY A 57 -11.32 2.84 4.16
N THR A 58 -11.27 1.73 3.43
CA THR A 58 -10.17 0.76 3.52
C THR A 58 -8.87 1.37 2.99
N VAL A 59 -8.97 2.21 1.97
CA VAL A 59 -7.89 3.02 1.39
C VAL A 59 -8.25 4.50 1.58
N ASP A 60 -7.36 5.31 2.13
CA ASP A 60 -7.56 6.77 2.25
C ASP A 60 -6.73 7.58 1.26
N LYS A 61 -5.53 7.09 0.93
CA LYS A 61 -4.60 7.72 0.00
C LYS A 61 -4.40 6.81 -1.19
N PHE A 62 -4.81 7.32 -2.35
CA PHE A 62 -4.64 6.66 -3.64
C PHE A 62 -3.93 7.61 -4.61
N ILE A 63 -2.72 7.25 -5.03
CA ILE A 63 -1.90 8.04 -5.96
C ILE A 63 -1.80 7.30 -7.28
N VAL A 64 -2.19 7.96 -8.38
CA VAL A 64 -1.98 7.43 -9.73
C VAL A 64 -0.68 8.00 -10.28
N TYR A 65 0.30 7.12 -10.51
CA TYR A 65 1.58 7.48 -11.12
C TYR A 65 1.47 7.57 -12.65
N SER A 66 0.69 6.68 -13.27
CA SER A 66 0.42 6.65 -14.71
C SER A 66 -0.90 5.91 -15.01
N PRO A 67 -1.66 6.31 -16.04
CA PRO A 67 -1.51 7.55 -16.80
C PRO A 67 -1.89 8.76 -15.93
N ARG A 68 -1.18 9.88 -16.10
CA ARG A 68 -1.52 11.15 -15.43
C ARG A 68 -2.46 11.98 -16.29
N VAL A 69 -3.29 12.80 -15.65
CA VAL A 69 -4.14 13.77 -16.36
C VAL A 69 -3.26 14.67 -17.23
N GLY A 70 -3.63 14.82 -18.51
CA GLY A 70 -2.87 15.62 -19.47
C GLY A 70 -1.60 14.97 -20.02
N SER A 71 -1.27 13.74 -19.61
CA SER A 71 -0.15 12.99 -20.18
C SER A 71 -0.61 12.09 -21.33
N PRO A 72 0.26 11.79 -22.30
CA PRO A 72 -0.01 10.76 -23.30
C PRO A 72 -0.33 9.44 -22.58
N ILE A 73 -1.49 8.87 -22.88
CA ILE A 73 -1.80 7.51 -22.45
C ILE A 73 -0.85 6.61 -23.24
N PRO A 74 -0.04 5.74 -22.60
CA PRO A 74 0.80 4.79 -23.33
C PRO A 74 -0.04 4.07 -24.37
N ILE A 75 0.54 3.81 -25.56
CA ILE A 75 -0.17 3.18 -26.69
C ILE A 75 -0.77 1.83 -26.25
N GLU A 76 -0.07 1.15 -25.34
CA GLU A 76 -0.48 -0.11 -24.73
C GLU A 76 -1.44 0.04 -23.53
N GLY A 77 -1.71 1.26 -23.07
CA GLY A 77 -2.54 1.56 -21.89
C GLY A 77 -1.89 1.13 -20.56
N GLY A 78 -2.67 1.15 -19.48
CA GLY A 78 -2.25 0.60 -18.19
C GLY A 78 -2.70 1.41 -16.98
N LEU A 79 -2.18 0.99 -15.83
CA LEU A 79 -2.27 1.69 -14.56
C LEU A 79 -0.99 1.42 -13.77
N SER A 80 -0.37 2.47 -13.26
CA SER A 80 0.63 2.42 -12.20
C SER A 80 0.13 3.33 -11.09
N ALA A 81 -0.08 2.79 -9.90
CA ALA A 81 -0.66 3.51 -8.78
C ALA A 81 -0.17 2.96 -7.44
N CYS A 82 -0.40 3.71 -6.38
CA CYS A 82 -0.22 3.27 -5.00
C CYS A 82 -1.51 3.48 -4.21
N ALA A 83 -1.89 2.50 -3.40
CA ALA A 83 -3.00 2.57 -2.46
C ALA A 83 -2.49 2.35 -1.02
N GLU A 84 -2.82 3.27 -0.11
CA GLU A 84 -2.43 3.23 1.29
C GLU A 84 -3.65 3.07 2.20
N ALA A 85 -3.47 2.29 3.26
CA ALA A 85 -4.49 1.85 4.17
C ALA A 85 -5.03 3.01 5.01
N GLY A 86 -6.36 3.14 5.02
CA GLY A 86 -7.08 4.18 5.75
C GLY A 86 -6.69 4.32 7.22
N PHE A 87 -6.69 5.55 7.73
CA PHE A 87 -6.60 5.79 9.18
C PHE A 87 -7.63 4.95 9.95
N GLY A 88 -7.17 4.15 10.92
CA GLY A 88 -8.02 3.24 11.71
C GLY A 88 -8.42 1.94 11.00
N THR A 89 -8.06 1.74 9.73
CA THR A 89 -8.26 0.45 9.04
C THR A 89 -7.35 -0.62 9.64
N SER A 90 -7.96 -1.72 10.09
CA SER A 90 -7.24 -2.89 10.61
C SER A 90 -6.45 -3.59 9.50
N ASN A 91 -5.34 -4.23 9.85
CA ASN A 91 -4.55 -5.06 8.93
C ASN A 91 -5.38 -6.15 8.26
N ARG A 92 -6.33 -6.75 8.97
CA ARG A 92 -7.23 -7.77 8.39
C ARG A 92 -8.00 -7.21 7.19
N LYS A 93 -8.58 -6.02 7.31
CA LYS A 93 -9.33 -5.36 6.23
C LYS A 93 -8.42 -4.97 5.06
N PHE A 94 -7.26 -4.38 5.33
CA PHE A 94 -6.32 -4.00 4.28
C PHE A 94 -5.74 -5.23 3.56
N ASN A 95 -5.40 -6.29 4.30
CA ASN A 95 -4.95 -7.55 3.72
C ASN A 95 -6.04 -8.21 2.86
N ALA A 96 -7.31 -8.14 3.26
CA ALA A 96 -8.40 -8.64 2.44
C ALA A 96 -8.49 -7.90 1.09
N PHE A 97 -8.32 -6.57 1.09
CA PHE A 97 -8.21 -5.77 -0.14
C PHE A 97 -7.02 -6.19 -1.01
N ILE A 98 -5.84 -6.42 -0.42
CA ILE A 98 -4.67 -6.90 -1.16
C ILE A 98 -4.92 -8.29 -1.76
N GLN A 99 -5.59 -9.18 -1.04
CA GLN A 99 -5.94 -10.52 -1.54
C GLN A 99 -6.96 -10.45 -2.68
N GLU A 100 -7.94 -9.54 -2.59
CA GLU A 100 -8.90 -9.29 -3.68
C GLU A 100 -8.18 -8.81 -4.94
N LEU A 101 -7.23 -7.87 -4.82
CA LEU A 101 -6.38 -7.47 -5.95
C LEU A 101 -5.60 -8.65 -6.53
N ARG A 102 -4.92 -9.43 -5.69
CA ARG A 102 -4.11 -10.59 -6.13
C ARG A 102 -4.94 -11.72 -6.77
N SER A 103 -6.24 -11.76 -6.52
CA SER A 103 -7.14 -12.75 -7.13
C SER A 103 -7.43 -12.46 -8.61
N ILE A 104 -7.13 -11.23 -9.07
CA ILE A 104 -7.33 -10.82 -10.46
C ILE A 104 -6.24 -11.48 -11.31
N ASN A 105 -6.66 -12.29 -12.28
CA ASN A 105 -5.78 -12.98 -13.22
C ASN A 105 -5.98 -12.39 -14.63
N PRO A 106 -5.10 -11.46 -15.08
CA PRO A 106 -5.17 -10.94 -16.44
C PRO A 106 -4.86 -12.01 -17.48
N LYS A 107 -5.34 -11.80 -18.70
CA LYS A 107 -5.00 -12.65 -19.85
C LYS A 107 -3.49 -12.64 -20.15
N PRO A 108 -2.97 -13.71 -20.77
CA PRO A 108 -1.59 -13.72 -21.28
C PRO A 108 -1.28 -12.50 -22.15
N GLY A 109 -0.06 -11.98 -22.03
CA GLY A 109 0.36 -10.74 -22.70
C GLY A 109 0.07 -9.46 -21.91
N THR A 110 -0.55 -9.57 -20.72
CA THR A 110 -0.67 -8.48 -19.75
C THR A 110 0.19 -8.80 -18.52
N PHE A 111 1.03 -7.85 -18.09
CA PHE A 111 1.68 -7.94 -16.78
C PHE A 111 0.79 -7.33 -15.71
N TYR A 112 0.81 -7.92 -14.52
CA TYR A 112 0.14 -7.37 -13.34
C TYR A 112 0.96 -7.68 -12.09
N ASN A 113 1.29 -6.64 -11.34
CA ASN A 113 2.12 -6.74 -10.14
C ASN A 113 1.51 -5.96 -8.97
N ILE A 114 1.66 -6.55 -7.78
CA ILE A 114 1.17 -6.05 -6.50
C ILE A 114 2.31 -6.14 -5.49
N GLU A 115 2.91 -4.99 -5.16
CA GLU A 115 4.10 -4.91 -4.29
C GLU A 115 3.74 -4.17 -3.00
N LEU A 116 3.99 -4.83 -1.85
CA LEU A 116 3.80 -4.22 -0.54
C LEU A 116 4.92 -3.22 -0.25
N ILE A 117 4.54 -2.03 0.23
CA ILE A 117 5.45 -0.95 0.56
C ILE A 117 5.01 -0.28 1.87
N ALA A 118 5.93 0.46 2.50
CA ALA A 118 5.66 1.12 3.78
C ALA A 118 4.58 2.20 3.65
N SER A 119 4.69 3.06 2.64
CA SER A 119 3.75 4.16 2.37
C SER A 119 3.80 4.58 0.90
N CYS A 120 2.73 5.21 0.42
CA CYS A 120 2.71 5.81 -0.91
C CYS A 120 3.59 7.06 -0.94
N LYS A 121 4.45 7.13 -1.95
CA LYS A 121 5.33 8.27 -2.24
C LYS A 121 4.64 9.29 -3.15
#